data_AF-A0A947CA17-F1
#
_entry.id   AF-A0A947CA17-F1
#
_cell.length_a   1.000
_cell.length_b   1.000
_cell.length_c   1.000
_cell.angle_alpha   90.00
_cell.angle_beta   90.00
_cell.angle_gamma   90.00
#
_symmetry.space_group_name_H-M   'P 1'
#
loop_
_entity.id
_entity.type
_entity.pdbx_description
1 polymer ?
#
loop_
_entity_poly.entity_id
_entity_poly.type
_entity_poly.pdbx_seq_one_letter_code
_entity_poly.pdbx_strand_id
1 'polypeptide(L)'
;MAETVQTFCRICEALCGLEVTVEGDRVVDIKPDDDHVATRGYGCLKGLKQHRMYDTPDRLLYPMQRIDGELQRVSWDGALGSIGSKVRELIDSHGSDSIAMYVGTAAGFGVLHPVFAQGFM
;
A
#
# COMPACT_ATOMS: atom_id res chain seq x y z
N MET A 1 13.29 -9.85 -20.56
CA MET A 1 14.56 -9.13 -20.41
C MET A 1 14.51 -8.42 -19.08
N ALA A 2 15.63 -8.36 -18.35
CA ALA A 2 15.71 -7.60 -17.11
C ALA A 2 15.80 -6.11 -17.42
N GLU A 3 15.06 -5.28 -16.68
CA GLU A 3 15.12 -3.82 -16.73
C GLU A 3 15.43 -3.30 -15.33
N THR A 4 16.29 -2.29 -15.24
CA THR A 4 16.56 -1.58 -13.98
C THR A 4 15.83 -0.26 -13.97
N VAL A 5 15.01 -0.03 -12.95
CA VAL A 5 14.24 1.21 -12.76
C VAL A 5 14.62 1.87 -11.44
N GLN A 6 14.69 3.20 -11.45
CA GLN A 6 14.90 3.99 -10.24
C GLN A 6 13.57 4.22 -9.51
N THR A 7 13.59 4.08 -8.19
CA THR A 7 12.46 4.33 -7.31
C THR A 7 12.96 4.67 -5.91
N PHE A 8 12.07 4.68 -4.92
CA PHE A 8 12.44 4.94 -3.52
C PHE A 8 11.79 3.94 -2.57
N CYS A 9 12.45 3.73 -1.43
CA CYS A 9 11.99 2.88 -0.34
C CYS A 9 10.78 3.51 0.36
N ARG A 10 9.71 2.73 0.58
CA ARG A 10 8.45 3.19 1.21
C ARG A 10 8.25 2.67 2.65
N ILE A 11 9.31 2.22 3.32
CA ILE A 11 9.21 1.60 4.65
C ILE A 11 9.20 2.64 5.77
N CYS A 12 10.05 3.65 5.69
CA CYS A 12 10.16 4.73 6.68
C CYS A 12 10.32 6.09 5.98
N GLU A 13 10.31 7.15 6.78
CA GLU A 13 10.39 8.56 6.37
C GLU A 13 11.70 8.94 5.66
N ALA A 14 12.71 8.07 5.69
CA ALA A 14 14.00 8.31 5.04
C ALA A 14 13.92 8.28 3.50
N LEU A 15 12.92 7.59 2.94
CA LEU A 15 12.66 7.52 1.49
C LEU A 15 13.92 7.26 0.65
N CYS A 16 14.76 6.30 1.07
CA CYS A 16 16.04 6.01 0.41
C CYS A 16 15.86 5.73 -1.08
N GLY A 17 16.72 6.31 -1.93
CA GLY A 17 16.75 5.99 -3.35
C GLY A 17 17.17 4.55 -3.60
N LEU A 18 16.53 3.90 -4.56
CA LEU A 18 16.73 2.49 -4.91
C LEU A 18 16.81 2.32 -6.43
N GLU A 19 17.66 1.40 -6.85
CA GLU A 19 17.63 0.79 -8.17
C GLU A 19 17.01 -0.60 -8.06
N VAL A 20 15.99 -0.87 -8.86
CA VAL A 20 15.21 -2.10 -8.79
C VAL A 20 15.30 -2.82 -10.13
N THR A 21 15.79 -4.06 -10.10
CA THR A 21 15.82 -4.91 -11.29
C THR A 21 14.53 -5.71 -11.38
N VAL A 22 13.84 -5.58 -12.50
CA VAL A 22 12.56 -6.21 -12.80
C VAL A 22 12.70 -7.16 -13.98
N GLU A 23 12.21 -8.38 -13.82
CA GLU A 23 12.09 -9.36 -14.90
C GLU A 23 10.61 -9.73 -15.07
N GLY A 24 10.00 -9.26 -16.16
CA GLY A 24 8.55 -9.44 -16.37
C GLY A 24 7.76 -8.63 -15.34
N ASP A 25 7.00 -9.31 -14.50
CA ASP A 25 6.20 -8.73 -13.41
C ASP A 25 6.85 -8.91 -12.01
N ARG A 26 8.09 -9.41 -11.96
CA ARG A 26 8.78 -9.77 -10.72
C ARG A 26 9.99 -8.88 -10.46
N VAL A 27 10.09 -8.38 -9.22
CA VAL A 27 11.30 -7.73 -8.72
C VAL A 27 12.29 -8.82 -8.32
N VAL A 28 13.46 -8.84 -8.97
CA VAL A 28 14.49 -9.87 -8.74
C VAL A 28 15.68 -9.37 -7.92
N ASP A 29 15.94 -8.05 -7.91
CA ASP A 29 16.97 -7.44 -7.09
C ASP A 29 16.63 -6.00 -6.72
N ILE A 30 17.17 -5.55 -5.58
CA ILE A 30 17.04 -4.16 -5.09
C ILE A 30 18.40 -3.73 -4.56
N LYS A 31 18.93 -2.63 -5.11
CA LYS A 31 20.17 -1.99 -4.69
C LYS A 31 19.91 -0.55 -4.25
N PRO A 32 20.76 0.03 -3.39
CA PRO A 32 20.76 1.47 -3.18
C PRO A 32 21.07 2.22 -4.48
N ASP A 33 20.46 3.39 -4.64
CA ASP A 33 20.83 4.34 -5.69
C ASP A 33 22.00 5.22 -5.20
N ASP A 34 23.16 5.05 -5.83
CA ASP A 34 24.40 5.78 -5.51
C ASP A 34 24.29 7.27 -5.84
N ASP A 35 23.47 7.63 -6.84
CA ASP A 35 23.26 9.00 -7.30
C ASP A 35 22.13 9.73 -6.53
N HIS A 36 21.43 9.03 -5.62
CA HIS A 36 20.34 9.63 -4.86
C HIS A 36 20.83 10.76 -3.96
N VAL A 37 20.30 11.98 -4.17
CA VAL A 37 20.78 13.23 -3.57
C VAL A 37 20.92 13.20 -2.04
N ALA A 38 20.02 12.50 -1.36
CA ALA A 38 19.97 12.45 0.10
C ALA A 38 20.75 11.26 0.68
N THR A 39 20.62 10.07 0.07
CA THR A 39 21.13 8.82 0.67
C THR A 39 22.46 8.36 0.10
N ARG A 40 22.83 8.80 -1.11
CA ARG A 40 24.16 8.58 -1.72
C ARG A 40 24.64 7.13 -1.60
N GLY A 41 23.81 6.19 -2.04
CA GLY A 41 24.14 4.75 -1.98
C GLY A 41 23.82 4.07 -0.65
N TYR A 42 23.23 4.76 0.34
CA TYR A 42 22.77 4.11 1.56
C TYR A 42 21.40 3.42 1.38
N GLY A 43 21.34 2.12 1.72
CA GLY A 43 20.10 1.37 1.86
C GLY A 43 20.19 0.31 2.95
N CYS A 44 19.22 0.26 3.86
CA CYS A 44 19.19 -0.74 4.93
C CYS A 44 18.57 -2.07 4.46
N LEU A 45 18.85 -3.17 5.18
CA LEU A 45 18.40 -4.52 4.81
C LEU A 45 16.87 -4.64 4.65
N LYS A 46 16.09 -3.83 5.38
CA LYS A 46 14.62 -3.81 5.27
C LYS A 46 14.18 -3.48 3.84
N GLY A 47 14.77 -2.44 3.24
CA GLY A 47 14.45 -2.00 1.88
C GLY A 47 15.01 -2.96 0.83
N LEU A 48 16.28 -3.35 0.97
CA LEU A 48 16.98 -4.18 -0.02
C LEU A 48 16.41 -5.60 -0.15
N LYS A 49 15.64 -6.07 0.83
CA LYS A 49 14.98 -7.39 0.81
C LYS A 49 13.46 -7.32 0.70
N GLN A 50 12.90 -6.14 0.45
CA GLN A 50 11.45 -5.93 0.44
C GLN A 50 10.72 -6.77 -0.62
N HIS A 51 11.36 -7.04 -1.76
CA HIS A 51 10.78 -7.85 -2.84
C HIS A 51 10.36 -9.27 -2.38
N ARG A 52 11.00 -9.81 -1.34
CA ARG A 52 10.65 -11.13 -0.79
C ARG A 52 9.25 -11.18 -0.19
N MET A 53 8.70 -10.04 0.24
CA MET A 53 7.33 -9.99 0.75
C MET A 53 6.27 -10.18 -0.35
N TYR A 54 6.61 -9.98 -1.62
CA TYR A 54 5.65 -10.08 -2.71
C TYR A 54 5.28 -11.53 -3.06
N ASP A 55 6.12 -12.49 -2.65
CA ASP A 55 5.97 -13.92 -2.91
C ASP A 55 5.50 -14.73 -1.70
N THR A 56 5.09 -14.07 -0.61
CA THR A 56 4.64 -14.80 0.58
C THR A 56 3.29 -15.47 0.34
N PRO A 57 3.06 -16.69 0.87
CA PRO A 57 1.83 -17.44 0.64
C PRO A 57 0.59 -16.81 1.28
N ASP A 58 0.77 -15.91 2.24
CA ASP A 58 -0.26 -15.20 2.99
C ASP A 58 -0.59 -13.81 2.42
N ARG A 59 0.01 -13.44 1.28
CA ARG A 59 -0.28 -12.17 0.61
C ARG A 59 -1.76 -12.11 0.24
N LEU A 60 -2.46 -11.07 0.70
CA LEU A 60 -3.84 -10.79 0.29
C LEU A 60 -3.88 -10.34 -1.17
N LEU A 61 -4.48 -11.15 -2.03
CA LEU A 61 -4.59 -10.90 -3.47
C LEU A 61 -5.99 -10.41 -3.88
N TYR A 62 -6.98 -10.55 -3.02
CA TYR A 62 -8.37 -10.25 -3.32
C TYR A 62 -9.05 -9.52 -2.16
N PRO A 63 -10.05 -8.68 -2.43
CA PRO A 63 -10.93 -8.15 -1.40
C PRO A 63 -11.64 -9.28 -0.65
N MET A 64 -11.74 -9.12 0.67
CA MET A 64 -12.38 -10.09 1.57
C MET A 64 -13.46 -9.38 2.38
N GLN A 65 -14.61 -10.01 2.56
CA GLN A 65 -15.71 -9.51 3.38
C GLN A 65 -16.11 -10.56 4.42
N ARG A 66 -16.46 -10.11 5.63
CA ARG A 66 -17.00 -11.00 6.66
C ARG A 66 -18.49 -11.26 6.39
N ILE A 67 -18.84 -12.52 6.16
CA ILE A 67 -20.21 -13.01 5.94
C ILE A 67 -20.40 -14.19 6.89
N ASP A 68 -21.42 -14.12 7.75
CA ASP A 68 -21.72 -15.15 8.76
C ASP A 68 -20.54 -15.52 9.67
N GLY A 69 -19.72 -14.52 10.00
CA GLY A 69 -18.56 -14.68 10.87
C GLY A 69 -17.27 -15.08 10.15
N GLU A 70 -17.31 -15.47 8.88
CA GLU A 70 -16.15 -15.92 8.11
C GLU A 70 -15.73 -14.94 7.02
N LEU A 71 -14.43 -14.88 6.71
CA LEU A 71 -13.92 -14.07 5.61
C LEU A 71 -14.10 -14.79 4.28
N GLN A 72 -14.87 -14.19 3.39
CA GLN A 72 -15.11 -14.70 2.05
C GLN A 72 -14.59 -13.72 0.99
N ARG A 73 -14.07 -14.26 -0.11
CA ARG A 73 -13.60 -13.45 -1.24
C ARG A 73 -14.78 -12.76 -1.93
N VAL A 74 -14.62 -11.48 -2.24
CA VAL A 74 -15.60 -10.69 -3.01
C VAL A 74 -14.92 -9.97 -4.18
N SER A 75 -15.71 -9.43 -5.11
CA SER A 75 -15.20 -8.56 -6.17
C SER A 75 -14.84 -7.18 -5.63
N TRP A 76 -14.04 -6.42 -6.38
CA TRP A 76 -13.77 -5.01 -6.06
C TRP A 76 -15.05 -4.17 -6.01
N ASP A 77 -15.94 -4.33 -7.00
CA ASP A 77 -17.23 -3.62 -7.02
C ASP A 77 -18.11 -3.99 -5.82
N GLY A 78 -18.11 -5.27 -5.42
CA GLY A 78 -18.84 -5.74 -4.24
C GLY A 78 -18.29 -5.15 -2.94
N ALA A 79 -16.96 -5.16 -2.77
CA ALA A 79 -16.31 -4.58 -1.60
C ALA A 79 -16.56 -3.07 -1.48
N LEU A 80 -16.31 -2.32 -2.56
CA LEU A 80 -16.49 -0.87 -2.58
C LEU A 80 -17.97 -0.49 -2.43
N GLY A 81 -18.88 -1.23 -3.08
CA GLY A 81 -20.33 -1.02 -2.96
C GLY A 81 -20.84 -1.26 -1.54
N SER A 82 -20.37 -2.32 -0.87
CA SER A 82 -20.70 -2.64 0.52
C SER A 82 -20.20 -1.57 1.49
N ILE A 83 -18.91 -1.19 1.38
CA ILE A 83 -18.29 -0.14 2.21
C ILE A 83 -19.03 1.19 2.02
N GLY A 84 -19.22 1.62 0.77
CA GLY A 84 -19.88 2.90 0.48
C GLY A 84 -21.32 2.94 0.96
N SER A 85 -22.06 1.82 0.89
CA SER A 85 -23.43 1.75 1.42
C SER A 85 -23.45 1.87 2.93
N LYS A 86 -22.51 1.22 3.63
CA LYS A 86 -22.43 1.33 5.10
C LYS A 86 -22.00 2.72 5.56
N VAL A 87 -21.06 3.35 4.87
CA VAL A 87 -20.65 4.73 5.15
C VAL A 87 -21.85 5.68 5.02
N ARG A 88 -22.62 5.61 3.92
CA ARG A 88 -23.83 6.42 3.74
C ARG A 88 -24.85 6.20 4.86
N GLU A 89 -25.13 4.94 5.21
CA GLU A 89 -26.06 4.61 6.29
C GLU A 89 -25.65 5.25 7.63
N LEU A 90 -24.36 5.22 7.96
CA LEU A 90 -23.83 5.82 9.18
C LEU A 90 -23.94 7.34 9.16
N ILE A 91 -23.61 7.98 8.03
CA ILE A 91 -23.75 9.43 7.87
C ILE A 91 -25.22 9.86 8.00
N ASP A 92 -26.13 9.16 7.34
CA ASP A 92 -27.57 9.46 7.40
C ASP A 92 -28.13 9.31 8.83
N SER A 93 -27.61 8.34 9.61
CA SER A 93 -28.11 8.02 10.94
C SER A 93 -27.43 8.79 12.08
N HIS A 94 -26.17 9.18 11.91
CA HIS A 94 -25.29 9.67 12.98
C HIS A 94 -24.50 10.93 12.61
N GLY A 95 -24.63 11.44 11.38
CA GLY A 95 -23.88 12.59 10.87
C GLY A 95 -22.48 12.22 10.36
N SER A 96 -21.82 13.17 9.70
CA SER A 96 -20.49 12.99 9.10
C SER A 96 -19.40 12.61 10.10
N ASP A 97 -19.50 13.10 11.35
CA ASP A 97 -18.51 12.84 12.40
C ASP A 97 -18.54 11.39 12.93
N SER A 98 -19.44 10.55 12.40
CA SER A 98 -19.46 9.11 12.69
C SER A 98 -18.38 8.31 11.96
N ILE A 99 -17.68 8.94 11.00
CA ILE A 99 -16.62 8.32 10.21
C ILE A 99 -15.26 8.81 10.68
N ALA A 100 -14.34 7.89 10.91
CA ALA A 100 -12.96 8.19 11.26
C ALA A 100 -12.00 7.33 10.43
N MET A 101 -10.80 7.86 10.20
CA MET A 101 -9.73 7.14 9.53
C MET A 101 -8.57 6.90 10.48
N TYR A 102 -8.04 5.67 10.47
CA TYR A 102 -6.80 5.31 11.13
C TYR A 102 -5.75 4.94 10.07
N VAL A 103 -4.65 5.70 10.02
CA VAL A 103 -3.61 5.59 8.99
C VAL A 103 -2.32 5.07 9.59
N GLY A 104 -1.77 4.00 9.02
CA GLY A 104 -0.48 3.43 9.43
C GLY A 104 0.73 4.16 8.85
N THR A 105 1.92 3.80 9.34
CA THR A 105 3.22 4.43 9.04
C THR A 105 3.46 4.68 7.55
N ALA A 106 3.32 3.67 6.69
CA ALA A 106 3.60 3.81 5.26
C ALA A 106 2.65 4.78 4.54
N ALA A 107 1.40 4.88 5.00
CA ALA A 107 0.40 5.75 4.40
C ALA A 107 0.52 7.21 4.88
N GLY A 108 1.16 7.45 6.03
CA GLY A 108 1.44 8.80 6.53
C GLY A 108 2.49 9.57 5.73
N PHE A 109 3.31 8.89 4.92
CA PHE A 109 4.40 9.51 4.16
C PHE A 109 4.04 9.89 2.72
N GLY A 110 2.79 9.64 2.29
CA GLY A 110 2.30 9.97 0.95
C GLY A 110 1.03 10.80 0.97
N VAL A 111 1.02 11.94 0.28
CA VAL A 111 -0.12 12.87 0.20
C VAL A 111 -1.36 12.23 -0.43
N LEU A 112 -1.18 11.19 -1.25
CA LEU A 112 -2.30 10.47 -1.88
C LEU A 112 -3.24 9.83 -0.86
N HIS A 113 -2.74 9.35 0.28
CA HIS A 113 -3.57 8.65 1.26
C HIS A 113 -4.62 9.54 1.93
N PRO A 114 -4.30 10.73 2.48
CA PRO A 114 -5.31 11.64 2.99
C PRO A 114 -6.26 12.18 1.89
N VAL A 115 -5.81 12.27 0.64
CA VAL A 115 -6.68 12.66 -0.49
C VAL A 115 -7.73 11.58 -0.77
N PHE A 116 -7.34 10.31 -0.86
CA PHE A 116 -8.31 9.21 -1.04
C PHE A 116 -9.19 9.02 0.19
N ALA A 117 -8.69 9.34 1.39
CA ALA A 117 -9.47 9.32 2.61
C ALA A 117 -10.68 10.25 2.57
N GLN A 118 -10.50 11.46 2.03
CA GLN A 118 -11.58 12.42 1.86
C GLN A 118 -12.65 11.95 0.88
N GLY A 119 -12.37 10.96 0.02
CA GLY A 119 -13.41 10.37 -0.84
C GLY A 119 -14.50 9.61 -0.06
N PHE A 120 -14.24 9.26 1.21
CA PHE A 120 -15.15 8.53 2.08
C PHE A 120 -15.58 9.30 3.33
N MET A 121 -15.04 10.51 3.55
CA MET A 121 -15.43 11.44 4.61
C MET A 121 -16.33 12.52 4.02
#